data_AF-A0A1V5P4K3-F1
#
_entry.id   AF-A0A1V5P4K3-F1
#
_cell.length_a   1.000
_cell.length_b   1.000
_cell.length_c   1.000
_cell.angle_alpha   90.00
_cell.angle_beta   90.00
_cell.angle_gamma   90.00
#
_symmetry.space_group_name_H-M   'P 1'
#
loop_
_entity.id
_entity.type
_entity.pdbx_description
1 polymer ?
#
loop_
_entity_poly.entity_id
_entity_poly.type
_entity_poly.pdbx_seq_one_letter_code
_entity_poly.pdbx_strand_id
1 'polypeptide(L)'
;MRNFILIPVCLLFSILLSTSANGQVTELENFRKTLTHFVFYDRNQIDSIPKTDELTKSLTEKVKDDFRKFVLHPESKSIENLKSQAKTNKSSYWFNNYSYFFTSLKYYFGLNPDSTLNLPVVESISFYGLYNYSHSDFISLYIERCESGNLNFAIYSYIVNNTTYYFIKDTRKNKIVFERQIQTTGVPISGLYRINDNHVLLVEDDMNISGQAALVVSTQKDIWEPINAFKGMAYLTDSNNKREKKLTDNRMLMKLVSTKTIGSVWGTTSIRNNYGLYFDAKSRSLCHKILLKKGGSETRTICAVWTNNMFEINDYYLGDHLEDSEIPFPSMD
;
A
#
# COMPACT_ATOMS: atom_id res chain seq x y z
N MET A 1 -7.41 46.67 48.75
CA MET A 1 -6.46 46.60 47.62
C MET A 1 -6.41 45.16 47.12
N ARG A 2 -6.33 45.01 45.79
CA ARG A 2 -6.59 43.82 44.96
C ARG A 2 -5.97 42.51 45.46
N ASN A 3 -6.81 41.47 45.60
CA ASN A 3 -6.40 40.07 45.49
C ASN A 3 -6.22 39.73 44.01
N PHE A 4 -5.00 39.35 43.62
CA PHE A 4 -4.72 38.87 42.28
C PHE A 4 -5.18 37.41 42.15
N ILE A 5 -6.20 37.18 41.31
CA ILE A 5 -6.61 35.85 40.85
C ILE A 5 -5.58 35.42 39.80
N LEU A 6 -4.64 34.59 40.22
CA LEU A 6 -3.58 34.01 39.39
C LEU A 6 -3.92 32.55 39.05
N ILE A 7 -5.14 32.31 38.57
CA ILE A 7 -5.59 31.00 38.08
C ILE A 7 -6.55 31.24 36.91
N PRO A 8 -6.04 31.35 35.66
CA PRO A 8 -6.69 30.54 34.61
C PRO A 8 -5.76 30.04 33.48
N VAL A 9 -4.44 30.22 33.54
CA VAL A 9 -3.57 29.81 32.42
C VAL A 9 -3.20 28.32 32.47
N CYS A 10 -2.96 27.75 33.65
CA CYS A 10 -2.63 26.32 33.78
C CYS A 10 -3.83 25.39 33.54
N LEU A 11 -5.06 25.79 33.92
CA LEU A 11 -6.25 24.96 33.72
C LEU A 11 -6.68 24.87 32.24
N LEU A 12 -6.54 25.95 31.47
CA LEU A 12 -6.77 25.94 30.02
C LEU A 12 -5.73 25.07 29.29
N PHE A 13 -4.48 25.06 29.75
CA PHE A 13 -3.44 24.18 29.20
C PHE A 13 -3.73 22.69 29.50
N SER A 14 -4.21 22.35 30.70
CA SER A 14 -4.60 20.97 31.06
C SER A 14 -5.85 20.45 30.32
N ILE A 15 -6.78 21.35 29.96
CA ILE A 15 -8.00 20.98 29.21
C ILE A 15 -7.68 20.80 27.72
N LEU A 16 -6.76 21.59 27.16
CA LEU A 16 -6.27 21.40 25.78
C LEU A 16 -5.38 20.14 25.64
N LEU A 17 -4.64 19.77 26.69
CA LEU A 17 -3.82 18.54 26.74
C LEU A 17 -4.64 17.25 26.95
N SER A 18 -5.88 17.34 27.40
CA SER A 18 -6.75 16.16 27.60
C SER A 18 -7.63 15.84 26.40
N THR A 19 -7.86 16.80 25.49
CA THR A 19 -8.51 16.54 24.19
C THR A 19 -7.59 15.87 23.16
N SER A 20 -6.27 15.92 23.34
CA SER A 20 -5.31 15.23 22.46
C SER A 20 -5.18 13.73 22.76
N ALA A 21 -5.52 13.28 23.97
CA ALA A 21 -5.22 11.92 24.43
C ALA A 21 -6.01 10.80 23.73
N ASN A 22 -7.04 11.13 22.93
CA ASN A 22 -7.84 10.17 22.14
C ASN A 22 -8.04 10.59 20.67
N GLY A 23 -7.28 11.57 20.18
CA GLY A 23 -7.51 12.15 18.84
C GLY A 23 -7.34 11.12 17.72
N GLN A 24 -6.27 10.33 17.75
CA GLN A 24 -6.02 9.30 16.73
C GLN A 24 -7.09 8.19 16.74
N VAL A 25 -7.53 7.78 17.93
CA VAL A 25 -8.60 6.78 18.11
C VAL A 25 -9.92 7.31 17.56
N THR A 26 -10.22 8.59 17.79
CA THR A 26 -11.43 9.23 17.28
C THR A 26 -11.45 9.22 15.75
N GLU A 27 -10.34 9.56 15.10
CA GLU A 27 -10.28 9.52 13.63
C GLU A 27 -10.35 8.09 13.06
N LEU A 28 -9.76 7.11 13.74
CA LEU A 28 -9.90 5.69 13.37
C LEU A 28 -11.36 5.21 13.46
N GLU A 29 -12.05 5.57 14.55
CA GLU A 29 -13.45 5.25 14.78
C GLU A 29 -14.38 5.93 13.75
N ASN A 30 -14.11 7.18 13.40
CA ASN A 30 -14.84 7.90 12.35
C ASN A 30 -14.67 7.19 10.99
N PHE A 31 -13.43 6.89 10.62
CA PHE A 31 -13.13 6.13 9.40
C PHE A 31 -13.85 4.78 9.39
N ARG A 32 -13.77 3.99 10.47
CA ARG A 32 -14.45 2.69 10.58
C ARG A 32 -15.96 2.82 10.35
N LYS A 33 -16.62 3.80 10.97
CA LYS A 33 -18.07 4.01 10.82
C LYS A 33 -18.45 4.34 9.39
N THR A 34 -17.74 5.28 8.76
CA THR A 34 -17.99 5.69 7.38
C THR A 34 -17.74 4.53 6.41
N LEU A 35 -16.66 3.77 6.60
CA LEU A 35 -16.36 2.58 5.80
C LEU A 35 -17.41 1.47 5.97
N THR A 36 -17.86 1.21 7.19
CA THR A 36 -18.93 0.24 7.47
C THR A 36 -20.22 0.61 6.73
N HIS A 37 -20.59 1.90 6.80
CA HIS A 37 -21.77 2.41 6.11
C HIS A 37 -21.64 2.23 4.59
N PHE A 38 -20.48 2.57 4.00
CA PHE A 38 -20.24 2.35 2.58
C PHE A 38 -20.35 0.88 2.18
N VAL A 39 -19.77 -0.03 2.98
CA VAL A 39 -19.82 -1.48 2.69
C VAL A 39 -21.25 -2.03 2.76
N PHE A 40 -22.05 -1.60 3.74
CA PHE A 40 -23.45 -2.01 3.81
C PHE A 40 -24.29 -1.40 2.68
N TYR A 41 -24.04 -0.14 2.31
CA TYR A 41 -24.63 0.48 1.13
C TYR A 41 -24.29 -0.30 -0.15
N ASP A 42 -23.01 -0.59 -0.39
CA ASP A 42 -22.55 -1.23 -1.63
C ASP A 42 -23.11 -2.65 -1.81
N ARG A 43 -23.37 -3.33 -0.68
CA ARG A 43 -24.01 -4.65 -0.61
C ARG A 43 -25.53 -4.63 -0.63
N ASN A 44 -26.16 -3.47 -0.83
CA ASN A 44 -27.62 -3.29 -0.76
C ASN A 44 -28.22 -3.79 0.57
N GLN A 45 -27.50 -3.61 1.69
CA GLN A 45 -27.96 -3.98 3.04
C GLN A 45 -28.62 -2.81 3.78
N ILE A 46 -28.89 -1.71 3.06
CA ILE A 46 -29.58 -0.53 3.58
C ILE A 46 -30.77 -0.25 2.65
N ASP A 47 -31.92 -0.85 2.97
CA ASP A 47 -33.12 -0.87 2.11
C ASP A 47 -33.64 0.53 1.74
N SER A 48 -33.32 1.55 2.53
CA SER A 48 -33.76 2.92 2.32
C SER A 48 -32.89 3.75 1.37
N ILE A 49 -31.77 3.21 0.89
CA ILE A 49 -30.79 3.97 0.11
C ILE A 49 -30.57 3.31 -1.26
N PRO A 50 -31.03 3.92 -2.37
CA PRO A 50 -30.83 3.36 -3.71
C PRO A 50 -29.37 3.46 -4.16
N LYS A 51 -28.89 2.43 -4.86
CA LYS A 51 -27.53 2.43 -5.42
C LYS A 51 -27.49 3.29 -6.69
N THR A 52 -26.77 4.41 -6.64
CA THR A 52 -26.53 5.31 -7.78
C THR A 52 -25.05 5.64 -7.92
N ASP A 53 -24.60 5.98 -9.12
CA ASP A 53 -23.18 6.34 -9.37
C ASP A 53 -22.75 7.57 -8.55
N GLU A 54 -23.63 8.57 -8.48
CA GLU A 54 -23.37 9.82 -7.76
C GLU A 54 -23.24 9.60 -6.25
N LEU A 55 -24.12 8.79 -5.66
CA LEU A 55 -24.04 8.45 -4.24
C LEU A 55 -22.84 7.54 -3.94
N THR A 56 -22.55 6.58 -4.82
CA THR A 56 -21.37 5.71 -4.68
C THR A 56 -20.09 6.54 -4.69
N LYS A 57 -19.98 7.51 -5.59
CA LYS A 57 -18.85 8.46 -5.63
C LYS A 57 -18.77 9.30 -4.35
N SER A 58 -19.89 9.87 -3.91
CA SER A 58 -19.96 10.69 -2.69
C SER A 58 -19.52 9.92 -1.44
N LEU A 59 -20.03 8.70 -1.26
CA LEU A 59 -19.65 7.84 -0.13
C LEU A 59 -18.18 7.39 -0.22
N THR A 60 -17.68 7.10 -1.42
CA THR A 60 -16.26 6.76 -1.64
C THR A 60 -15.35 7.91 -1.23
N GLU A 61 -15.66 9.15 -1.63
CA GLU A 61 -14.87 10.33 -1.25
C GLU A 61 -14.98 10.59 0.26
N LYS A 62 -16.14 10.39 0.88
CA LYS A 62 -16.29 10.50 2.34
C LYS A 62 -15.40 9.49 3.09
N VAL A 63 -15.33 8.24 2.62
CA VAL A 63 -14.42 7.22 3.17
C VAL A 63 -12.97 7.68 3.06
N LYS A 64 -12.55 8.18 1.90
CA LYS A 64 -11.19 8.71 1.68
C LYS A 64 -10.87 9.89 2.58
N ASP A 65 -11.81 10.83 2.76
CA ASP A 65 -11.61 12.01 3.58
C ASP A 65 -11.46 11.69 5.06
N ASP A 66 -12.31 10.81 5.60
CA ASP A 66 -12.18 10.36 6.99
C ASP A 66 -10.90 9.54 7.18
N PHE A 67 -10.48 8.78 6.17
CA PHE A 67 -9.19 8.12 6.17
C PHE A 67 -8.02 9.12 6.19
N ARG A 68 -8.09 10.17 5.35
CA ARG A 68 -7.08 11.23 5.28
C ARG A 68 -6.89 11.91 6.64
N LYS A 69 -7.97 12.15 7.39
CA LYS A 69 -7.90 12.70 8.76
C LYS A 69 -7.14 11.77 9.71
N PHE A 70 -7.41 10.48 9.66
CA PHE A 70 -6.67 9.47 10.43
C PHE A 70 -5.17 9.46 10.08
N VAL A 71 -4.83 9.55 8.80
CA VAL A 71 -3.43 9.62 8.34
C VAL A 71 -2.75 10.92 8.82
N LEU A 72 -3.42 12.07 8.71
CA LEU A 72 -2.88 13.38 9.07
C LEU A 72 -2.88 13.66 10.58
N HIS A 73 -3.39 12.76 11.42
CA HIS A 73 -3.24 12.92 12.86
C HIS A 73 -1.74 12.93 13.25
N PRO A 74 -1.25 13.88 14.07
CA PRO A 74 0.18 14.01 14.38
C PRO A 74 0.81 12.75 15.01
N GLU A 75 0.04 12.02 15.81
CA GLU A 75 0.49 10.77 16.45
C GLU A 75 0.37 9.55 15.52
N SER A 76 -0.23 9.72 14.34
CA SER A 76 -0.31 8.67 13.34
C SER A 76 1.06 8.46 12.70
N LYS A 77 1.75 7.43 13.21
CA LYS A 77 3.02 6.90 12.66
C LYS A 77 3.17 5.38 12.83
N SER A 78 2.44 4.81 13.79
CA SER A 78 2.44 3.38 14.12
C SER A 78 1.18 3.04 14.94
N ILE A 79 0.90 1.75 15.11
CA ILE A 79 -0.20 1.24 15.95
C ILE A 79 0.06 1.39 17.46
N GLU A 80 1.27 1.73 17.89
CA GLU A 80 1.61 1.75 19.34
C GLU A 80 0.80 2.76 20.14
N ASN A 81 0.54 3.94 19.59
CA ASN A 81 -0.32 4.94 20.26
C ASN A 81 -1.76 4.42 20.41
N LEU A 82 -2.29 3.78 19.36
CA LEU A 82 -3.61 3.12 19.40
C LEU A 82 -3.66 2.02 20.46
N LYS A 83 -2.62 1.16 20.54
CA LYS A 83 -2.51 0.12 21.58
C LYS A 83 -2.55 0.72 22.98
N SER A 84 -1.82 1.80 23.21
CA SER A 84 -1.73 2.43 24.53
C SER A 84 -3.05 3.03 25.04
N GLN A 85 -3.96 3.36 24.12
CA GLN A 85 -5.27 3.95 24.41
C GLN A 85 -6.41 2.91 24.43
N ALA A 86 -6.12 1.65 24.09
CA ALA A 86 -7.13 0.60 23.98
C ALA A 86 -7.34 -0.15 25.29
N LYS A 87 -8.58 -0.61 25.54
CA LYS A 87 -8.82 -1.70 26.50
C LYS A 87 -8.38 -3.02 25.86
N THR A 88 -7.60 -3.84 26.56
CA THR A 88 -7.03 -5.07 25.99
C THR A 88 -7.69 -6.32 26.54
N ASN A 89 -8.01 -7.29 25.67
CA ASN A 89 -8.34 -8.66 26.06
C ASN A 89 -7.52 -9.64 25.21
N LYS A 90 -6.42 -10.14 25.79
CA LYS A 90 -5.43 -11.02 25.13
C LYS A 90 -4.89 -10.42 23.83
N SER A 91 -5.39 -10.87 22.69
CA SER A 91 -4.96 -10.46 21.34
C SER A 91 -5.87 -9.40 20.69
N SER A 92 -6.93 -8.96 21.39
CA SER A 92 -7.89 -7.96 20.89
C SER A 92 -7.80 -6.64 21.64
N TYR A 93 -7.98 -5.55 20.91
CA TYR A 93 -7.94 -4.17 21.38
C TYR A 93 -9.32 -3.55 21.19
N TRP A 94 -9.81 -2.83 22.19
CA TRP A 94 -11.16 -2.30 22.21
C TRP A 94 -11.16 -0.79 22.38
N PHE A 95 -11.87 -0.12 21.48
CA PHE A 95 -12.29 1.27 21.63
C PHE A 95 -13.81 1.30 21.68
N ASN A 96 -14.38 1.89 22.73
CA ASN A 96 -15.82 1.91 22.94
C ASN A 96 -16.45 0.50 22.82
N ASN A 97 -17.29 0.29 21.80
CA ASN A 97 -18.03 -0.95 21.55
C ASN A 97 -17.42 -1.80 20.42
N TYR A 98 -16.28 -1.40 19.85
CA TYR A 98 -15.68 -2.08 18.71
C TYR A 98 -14.37 -2.73 19.08
N SER A 99 -14.18 -3.94 18.53
CA SER A 99 -12.95 -4.72 18.66
C SER A 99 -12.08 -4.60 17.40
N TYR A 100 -10.78 -4.60 17.65
CA TYR A 100 -9.70 -4.44 16.69
C TYR A 100 -8.64 -5.51 16.94
N PHE A 101 -8.05 -6.01 15.86
CA PHE A 101 -6.83 -6.80 15.93
C PHE A 101 -5.69 -5.98 15.37
N PHE A 102 -4.64 -5.84 16.16
CA PHE A 102 -3.42 -5.16 15.74
C PHE A 102 -2.30 -6.18 15.61
N THR A 103 -1.72 -6.28 14.42
CA THR A 103 -0.62 -7.20 14.13
C THR A 103 0.58 -6.42 13.64
N SER A 104 1.78 -6.83 14.05
CA SER A 104 3.02 -6.33 13.46
C SER A 104 3.68 -7.51 12.74
N LEU A 105 3.85 -7.38 11.43
CA LEU A 105 4.55 -8.33 10.59
C LEU A 105 5.85 -7.69 10.11
N LYS A 106 6.97 -8.39 10.32
CA LYS A 106 8.21 -8.08 9.60
C LYS A 106 8.16 -8.83 8.30
N TYR A 107 7.94 -8.14 7.19
CA TYR A 107 8.04 -8.76 5.88
C TYR A 107 9.50 -8.78 5.45
N TYR A 108 10.00 -9.99 5.16
CA TYR A 108 11.26 -10.19 4.46
C TYR A 108 10.99 -10.12 2.97
N PHE A 109 10.84 -8.91 2.43
CA PHE A 109 10.85 -8.69 0.99
C PHE A 109 12.28 -8.38 0.55
N GLY A 110 12.86 -9.26 -0.28
CA GLY A 110 14.12 -9.01 -0.99
C GLY A 110 15.35 -8.89 -0.10
N LEU A 111 15.99 -10.02 0.21
CA LEU A 111 17.37 -10.02 0.68
C LEU A 111 18.30 -9.62 -0.47
N ASN A 112 18.58 -8.32 -0.59
CA ASN A 112 19.88 -7.86 -1.06
C ASN A 112 20.58 -7.21 0.15
N PRO A 113 21.65 -7.81 0.70
CA PRO A 113 22.32 -7.31 1.91
C PRO A 113 22.92 -5.90 1.78
N ASP A 114 22.98 -5.35 0.56
CA ASP A 114 23.42 -3.98 0.27
C ASP A 114 22.26 -2.96 0.21
N SER A 115 21.00 -3.33 0.51
CA SER A 115 19.90 -2.36 0.56
C SER A 115 20.06 -1.45 1.79
N THR A 116 20.32 -0.17 1.55
CA THR A 116 20.44 0.88 2.58
C THR A 116 19.08 1.27 3.20
N LEU A 117 18.06 0.41 3.07
CA LEU A 117 16.68 0.63 3.53
C LEU A 117 16.30 -0.53 4.46
N ASN A 118 16.15 -0.21 5.76
CA ASN A 118 15.66 -1.15 6.76
C ASN A 118 14.30 -1.73 6.34
N LEU A 119 14.13 -3.03 6.59
CA LEU A 119 12.91 -3.79 6.29
C LEU A 119 11.65 -3.03 6.77
N PRO A 120 10.61 -2.89 5.94
CA PRO A 120 9.38 -2.25 6.39
C PRO A 120 8.76 -3.10 7.50
N VAL A 121 8.59 -2.50 8.68
CA VAL A 121 7.66 -3.04 9.67
C VAL A 121 6.28 -2.69 9.14
N VAL A 122 5.53 -3.73 8.76
CA VAL A 122 4.14 -3.60 8.34
C VAL A 122 3.28 -3.88 9.54
N GLU A 123 2.48 -2.90 9.91
CA GLU A 123 1.49 -3.01 10.97
C GLU A 123 0.12 -3.10 10.33
N SER A 124 -0.68 -4.08 10.72
CA SER A 124 -2.06 -4.20 10.25
C SER A 124 -3.05 -3.90 11.36
N ILE A 125 -4.16 -3.26 10.97
CA ILE A 125 -5.34 -3.09 11.79
C ILE A 125 -6.52 -3.77 11.08
N SER A 126 -7.09 -4.77 11.75
CA SER A 126 -8.26 -5.50 11.25
C SER A 126 -9.50 -5.15 12.05
N PHE A 127 -10.61 -4.90 11.36
CA PHE A 127 -11.89 -4.55 11.97
C PHE A 127 -12.75 -5.79 12.19
N TYR A 128 -12.91 -6.21 13.45
CA TYR A 128 -13.77 -7.34 13.78
C TYR A 128 -15.23 -7.08 13.35
N GLY A 129 -15.87 -8.06 12.71
CA GLY A 129 -17.27 -7.96 12.28
C GLY A 129 -17.50 -7.28 10.92
N LEU A 130 -16.44 -6.80 10.26
CA LEU A 130 -16.50 -6.31 8.87
C LEU A 130 -15.94 -7.34 7.87
N TYR A 131 -16.10 -8.63 8.17
CA TYR A 131 -15.69 -9.73 7.31
C TYR A 131 -16.84 -10.18 6.42
N ASN A 132 -16.55 -10.47 5.16
CA ASN A 132 -17.39 -11.34 4.35
C ASN A 132 -16.57 -12.58 3.98
N TYR A 133 -17.05 -13.77 4.33
CA TYR A 133 -16.40 -15.03 3.95
C TYR A 133 -16.77 -15.47 2.52
N SER A 134 -17.80 -14.87 1.92
CA SER A 134 -18.26 -15.18 0.57
C SER A 134 -17.61 -14.30 -0.52
N HIS A 135 -16.94 -13.22 -0.13
CA HIS A 135 -16.24 -12.29 -1.01
C HIS A 135 -14.92 -11.93 -0.33
N SER A 136 -13.78 -12.00 -1.03
CA SER A 136 -12.43 -11.78 -0.47
C SER A 136 -12.14 -10.32 -0.03
N ASP A 137 -13.16 -9.55 0.33
CA ASP A 137 -13.05 -8.15 0.75
C ASP A 137 -12.75 -8.10 2.25
N PHE A 138 -11.55 -8.57 2.61
CA PHE A 138 -10.97 -8.27 3.91
C PHE A 138 -10.70 -6.77 3.98
N ILE A 139 -11.42 -6.06 4.86
CA ILE A 139 -11.04 -4.71 5.23
C ILE A 139 -9.83 -4.82 6.14
N SER A 140 -8.66 -4.63 5.54
CA SER A 140 -7.41 -4.48 6.27
C SER A 140 -6.89 -3.07 6.04
N LEU A 141 -6.45 -2.47 7.13
CA LEU A 141 -5.63 -1.28 7.09
C LEU A 141 -4.18 -1.69 7.32
N TYR A 142 -3.26 -1.12 6.54
CA TYR A 142 -1.82 -1.27 6.78
C TYR A 142 -1.16 0.08 7.07
N ILE A 143 -0.13 0.03 7.92
CA ILE A 143 0.82 1.12 8.17
C ILE A 143 2.22 0.53 7.91
N GLU A 144 2.92 1.05 6.91
CA GLU A 144 4.27 0.63 6.57
C GLU A 144 5.23 1.76 6.92
N ARG A 145 6.17 1.49 7.82
CA ARG A 145 7.18 2.48 8.20
C ARG A 145 8.40 2.34 7.31
N CYS A 146 8.78 3.45 6.66
CA CYS A 146 9.99 3.52 5.87
C CYS A 146 10.93 4.58 6.45
N GLU A 147 12.03 4.10 7.03
CA GLU A 147 13.09 4.91 7.60
C GLU A 147 14.40 4.58 6.88
N SER A 148 14.92 5.53 6.09
CA SER A 148 16.25 5.42 5.47
C SER A 148 16.89 6.77 5.27
N GLY A 149 18.03 6.97 5.94
CA GLY A 149 18.73 8.25 5.96
C GLY A 149 17.81 9.39 6.40
N ASN A 150 17.54 10.33 5.49
CA ASN A 150 16.67 11.48 5.72
C ASN A 150 15.21 11.26 5.28
N LEU A 151 14.85 10.07 4.81
CA LEU A 151 13.47 9.71 4.47
C LEU A 151 12.78 9.12 5.70
N ASN A 152 11.70 9.76 6.14
CA ASN A 152 10.88 9.31 7.25
C ASN A 152 9.43 9.37 6.80
N PHE A 153 8.98 8.26 6.22
CA PHE A 153 7.64 8.13 5.66
C PHE A 153 6.88 7.01 6.34
N ALA A 154 5.57 7.20 6.41
CA ALA A 154 4.63 6.14 6.73
C ALA A 154 3.65 6.00 5.57
N ILE A 155 3.49 4.77 5.08
CA ILE A 155 2.55 4.41 4.01
C ILE A 155 1.32 3.86 4.69
N TYR A 156 0.19 4.52 4.48
CA TYR A 156 -1.10 4.11 5.01
C TYR A 156 -1.94 3.57 3.89
N SER A 157 -2.60 2.44 4.09
CA SER A 157 -3.52 1.92 3.09
C SER A 157 -4.74 1.27 3.70
N TYR A 158 -5.83 1.26 2.95
CA TYR A 158 -7.01 0.47 3.24
C TYR A 158 -7.54 -0.16 1.95
N ILE A 159 -8.20 -1.30 2.11
CA ILE A 159 -8.75 -2.09 1.02
C ILE A 159 -10.26 -2.12 1.11
N VAL A 160 -10.92 -1.87 -0.02
CA VAL A 160 -12.38 -2.01 -0.18
C VAL A 160 -12.69 -2.47 -1.59
N ASN A 161 -13.48 -3.53 -1.75
CA ASN A 161 -13.91 -4.08 -3.04
C ASN A 161 -12.75 -4.33 -4.04
N ASN A 162 -11.73 -5.08 -3.62
CA ASN A 162 -10.48 -5.33 -4.39
C ASN A 162 -9.75 -4.06 -4.89
N THR A 163 -10.07 -2.90 -4.32
CA THR A 163 -9.42 -1.63 -4.60
C THR A 163 -8.67 -1.20 -3.37
N THR A 164 -7.37 -0.97 -3.51
CA THR A 164 -6.53 -0.44 -2.44
C THR A 164 -6.27 1.03 -2.68
N TYR A 165 -6.51 1.83 -1.65
CA TYR A 165 -6.13 3.24 -1.61
C TYR A 165 -4.97 3.39 -0.65
N TYR A 166 -3.90 4.04 -1.07
CA TYR A 166 -2.74 4.29 -0.21
C TYR A 166 -2.25 5.73 -0.26
N PHE A 167 -1.65 6.14 0.85
CA PHE A 167 -1.22 7.50 1.15
C PHE A 167 0.21 7.43 1.71
N ILE A 168 1.13 8.20 1.15
CA ILE A 168 2.48 8.36 1.69
C ILE A 168 2.51 9.65 2.49
N LYS A 169 2.80 9.53 3.79
CA LYS A 169 2.92 10.65 4.74
C LYS A 169 4.39 10.93 5.04
N ASP A 170 4.85 12.16 4.84
CA ASP A 170 6.09 12.66 5.48
C ASP A 170 5.78 12.89 6.95
N THR A 171 6.31 12.02 7.81
CA THR A 171 6.00 12.01 9.24
C THR A 171 6.56 13.23 9.97
N ARG A 172 7.62 13.85 9.45
CA ARG A 172 8.25 15.05 10.05
C ARG A 172 7.43 16.30 9.79
N LYS A 173 6.87 16.39 8.58
CA LYS A 173 6.02 17.53 8.15
C LYS A 173 4.55 17.32 8.49
N ASN A 174 4.18 16.13 8.95
CA ASN A 174 2.79 15.70 9.13
C ASN A 174 1.93 16.00 7.89
N LYS A 175 2.45 15.67 6.70
CA LYS A 175 1.83 15.98 5.41
C LYS A 175 1.76 14.75 4.55
N ILE A 176 0.62 14.54 3.91
CA ILE A 176 0.50 13.56 2.83
C ILE A 176 1.17 14.15 1.59
N VAL A 177 2.17 13.44 1.10
CA VAL A 177 2.95 13.86 -0.08
C VAL A 177 2.52 13.10 -1.33
N PHE A 178 1.85 11.95 -1.19
CA PHE A 178 1.42 11.15 -2.34
C PHE A 178 0.17 10.34 -2.00
N GLU A 179 -0.72 10.19 -2.98
CA GLU A 179 -1.94 9.39 -2.87
C GLU A 179 -2.14 8.62 -4.16
N ARG A 180 -2.55 7.35 -4.06
CA ARG A 180 -2.85 6.54 -5.25
C ARG A 180 -3.83 5.40 -4.96
N GLN A 181 -4.48 4.95 -6.02
CA GLN A 181 -5.37 3.79 -6.05
C GLN A 181 -4.77 2.70 -6.94
N ILE A 182 -4.77 1.44 -6.47
CA ILE A 182 -4.27 0.26 -7.20
C ILE A 182 -5.17 -0.96 -6.97
N GLN A 183 -4.97 -2.02 -7.77
CA GLN A 183 -5.71 -3.28 -7.63
C GLN A 183 -4.86 -4.33 -6.91
N THR A 184 -4.99 -4.37 -5.59
CA THR A 184 -4.32 -5.36 -4.73
C THR A 184 -5.20 -5.71 -3.53
N THR A 185 -4.99 -6.91 -2.96
CA THR A 185 -5.63 -7.39 -1.72
C THR A 185 -4.66 -7.45 -0.55
N GLY A 186 -3.41 -7.01 -0.74
CA GLY A 186 -2.37 -7.00 0.28
C GLY A 186 -1.77 -5.63 0.54
N VAL A 187 -0.55 -5.64 1.08
CA VAL A 187 0.27 -4.43 1.25
C VAL A 187 0.54 -3.82 -0.13
N PRO A 188 0.31 -2.50 -0.34
CA PRO A 188 0.36 -1.90 -1.66
C PRO A 188 1.77 -1.66 -2.19
N ILE A 189 2.76 -1.41 -1.31
CA ILE A 189 4.11 -1.03 -1.69
C ILE A 189 5.07 -2.10 -1.20
N SER A 190 5.78 -2.76 -2.12
CA SER A 190 6.85 -3.70 -1.78
C SER A 190 8.23 -3.04 -1.79
N GLY A 191 8.36 -1.81 -2.29
CA GLY A 191 9.60 -1.06 -2.23
C GLY A 191 9.46 0.44 -2.44
N LEU A 192 10.25 1.21 -1.69
CA LEU A 192 10.36 2.67 -1.76
C LEU A 192 11.84 3.04 -1.82
N TYR A 193 12.33 3.48 -2.98
CA TYR A 193 13.76 3.68 -3.22
C TYR A 193 14.08 5.09 -3.68
N ARG A 194 15.11 5.71 -3.13
CA ARG A 194 15.62 6.98 -3.63
C ARG A 194 16.47 6.75 -4.88
N ILE A 195 16.09 7.35 -6.01
CA ILE A 195 16.88 7.30 -7.24
C ILE A 195 17.93 8.42 -7.21
N ASN A 196 17.51 9.63 -6.84
CA ASN A 196 18.34 10.84 -6.69
C ASN A 196 17.60 11.85 -5.78
N ASP A 197 17.99 13.13 -5.80
CA ASP A 197 17.41 14.17 -4.93
C ASP A 197 15.97 14.55 -5.31
N ASN A 198 15.59 14.32 -6.57
CA ASN A 198 14.33 14.76 -7.14
C ASN A 198 13.38 13.60 -7.48
N HIS A 199 13.82 12.35 -7.31
CA HIS A 199 13.08 11.19 -7.78
C HIS A 199 13.16 10.02 -6.81
N VAL A 200 12.00 9.40 -6.64
CA VAL A 200 11.81 8.18 -5.87
C VAL A 200 11.14 7.13 -6.77
N LEU A 201 11.58 5.88 -6.63
CA LEU A 201 10.96 4.71 -7.24
C LEU A 201 10.04 4.03 -6.23
N LEU A 202 8.80 3.82 -6.61
CA LEU A 202 7.83 2.97 -5.93
C LEU A 202 7.76 1.64 -6.67
N VAL A 203 7.80 0.54 -5.92
CA VAL A 203 7.42 -0.78 -6.41
C VAL A 203 6.09 -1.13 -5.75
N GLU A 204 5.04 -1.14 -6.54
CA GLU A 204 3.68 -1.46 -6.14
C GLU A 204 3.39 -2.93 -6.38
N ASP A 205 2.67 -3.55 -5.45
CA ASP A 205 2.11 -4.88 -5.65
C ASP A 205 0.76 -4.79 -6.39
N ASP A 206 0.81 -4.25 -7.60
CA ASP A 206 -0.36 -4.10 -8.47
C ASP A 206 -0.69 -5.44 -9.16
N MET A 207 -1.97 -5.69 -9.47
CA MET A 207 -2.50 -6.87 -10.18
C MET A 207 -2.85 -8.12 -9.34
N ASN A 208 -3.24 -7.95 -8.08
CA ASN A 208 -3.87 -8.93 -7.19
C ASN A 208 -3.17 -10.27 -6.87
N ILE A 209 -2.18 -10.79 -7.63
CA ILE A 209 -1.60 -12.13 -7.37
C ILE A 209 -0.09 -12.23 -7.67
N SER A 210 0.71 -11.36 -7.06
CA SER A 210 2.20 -11.30 -7.19
C SER A 210 2.73 -10.59 -8.44
N GLY A 211 1.85 -9.92 -9.20
CA GLY A 211 2.31 -8.89 -10.11
C GLY A 211 2.92 -7.71 -9.35
N GLN A 212 3.80 -6.98 -10.02
CA GLN A 212 4.38 -5.74 -9.50
C GLN A 212 4.42 -4.68 -10.59
N ALA A 213 4.34 -3.42 -10.18
CA ALA A 213 4.56 -2.28 -11.06
C ALA A 213 5.61 -1.34 -10.46
N ALA A 214 6.57 -0.92 -11.26
CA ALA A 214 7.47 0.16 -10.92
C ALA A 214 6.89 1.49 -11.38
N LEU A 215 6.85 2.48 -10.48
CA LEU A 215 6.46 3.86 -10.73
C LEU A 215 7.57 4.80 -10.27
N VAL A 216 7.95 5.78 -11.09
CA VAL A 216 8.80 6.88 -10.61
C VAL A 216 7.95 8.09 -10.27
N VAL A 217 8.22 8.69 -9.11
CA VAL A 217 7.59 9.93 -8.65
C VAL A 217 8.63 11.04 -8.55
N SER A 218 8.26 12.24 -8.99
CA SER A 218 9.02 13.46 -8.76
C SER A 218 8.75 13.98 -7.34
N THR A 219 9.82 14.32 -6.63
CA THR A 219 9.78 14.85 -5.26
C THR A 219 10.09 16.34 -5.18
N GLN A 220 10.17 17.03 -6.32
CA GLN A 220 10.49 18.47 -6.39
C GLN A 220 9.38 19.35 -5.82
N LYS A 221 8.14 18.88 -5.91
CA LYS A 221 6.96 19.56 -5.38
C LYS A 221 6.62 19.02 -3.99
N ASP A 222 5.88 19.85 -3.27
CA ASP A 222 5.32 19.54 -1.96
C ASP A 222 4.35 18.35 -1.96
N ILE A 223 3.64 18.17 -3.09
CA ILE A 223 2.87 16.98 -3.43
C ILE A 223 3.61 16.30 -4.57
N TRP A 224 4.00 15.04 -4.36
CA TRP A 224 4.72 14.24 -5.33
C TRP A 224 3.83 13.87 -6.49
N GLU A 225 4.42 13.83 -7.69
CA GLU A 225 3.70 13.56 -8.93
C GLU A 225 4.34 12.38 -9.67
N PRO A 226 3.54 11.41 -10.16
CA PRO A 226 4.02 10.38 -11.05
C PRO A 226 4.63 10.99 -12.32
N ILE A 227 5.72 10.42 -12.81
CA ILE A 227 6.33 10.84 -14.08
C ILE A 227 6.42 9.67 -15.07
N ASN A 228 6.39 10.01 -16.36
CA ASN A 228 6.59 9.06 -17.45
C ASN A 228 8.07 8.74 -17.57
N ALA A 229 8.53 7.73 -16.83
CA ALA A 229 9.94 7.42 -16.66
C ALA A 229 10.34 6.03 -17.16
N PHE A 230 9.50 5.38 -17.98
CA PHE A 230 9.81 4.10 -18.60
C PHE A 230 9.71 4.16 -20.12
N LYS A 231 10.60 3.41 -20.78
CA LYS A 231 10.63 3.18 -22.22
C LYS A 231 10.88 1.71 -22.48
N GLY A 232 10.20 1.11 -23.46
CA GLY A 232 10.43 -0.27 -23.87
C GLY A 232 9.16 -0.95 -24.39
N MET A 233 9.24 -2.25 -24.61
CA MET A 233 8.08 -3.08 -24.96
C MET A 233 7.14 -3.15 -23.76
N ALA A 234 5.92 -2.62 -23.91
CA ALA A 234 4.91 -2.57 -22.85
C ALA A 234 3.70 -3.42 -23.21
N TYR A 235 3.02 -3.99 -22.20
CA TYR A 235 1.71 -4.60 -22.39
C TYR A 235 0.64 -3.52 -22.45
N LEU A 236 0.00 -3.41 -23.61
CA LEU A 236 -1.16 -2.54 -23.83
C LEU A 236 -2.41 -3.40 -23.97
N THR A 237 -3.53 -2.90 -23.46
CA THR A 237 -4.85 -3.47 -23.70
C THR A 237 -5.55 -2.56 -24.69
N ASP A 238 -5.98 -3.09 -25.83
CA ASP A 238 -6.76 -2.32 -26.81
C ASP A 238 -8.22 -2.13 -26.36
N SER A 239 -9.00 -1.38 -27.13
CA SER A 239 -10.43 -1.12 -26.85
C SER A 239 -11.31 -2.39 -26.86
N ASN A 240 -10.79 -3.51 -27.35
CA ASN A 240 -11.47 -4.81 -27.43
C ASN A 240 -10.95 -5.79 -26.35
N ASN A 241 -10.21 -5.30 -25.36
CA ASN A 241 -9.54 -6.11 -24.33
C ASN A 241 -8.47 -7.09 -24.85
N LYS A 242 -7.98 -6.92 -26.07
CA LYS A 242 -6.87 -7.71 -26.59
C LYS A 242 -5.57 -7.15 -26.04
N ARG A 243 -4.72 -8.03 -25.49
CA ARG A 243 -3.38 -7.67 -25.00
C ARG A 243 -2.39 -7.71 -26.15
N GLU A 244 -1.67 -6.63 -26.37
CA GLU A 244 -0.55 -6.56 -27.31
C GLU A 244 0.72 -6.03 -26.64
N LYS A 245 1.90 -6.47 -27.11
CA LYS A 245 3.18 -5.88 -26.73
C LYS A 245 3.56 -4.83 -27.77
N LYS A 246 3.75 -3.58 -27.37
CA LYS A 246 4.16 -2.49 -28.26
C LYS A 246 5.31 -1.70 -27.67
N LEU A 247 6.27 -1.31 -28.51
CA LEU A 247 7.31 -0.37 -28.13
C LEU A 247 6.63 0.96 -27.77
N THR A 248 6.79 1.38 -26.53
CA THR A 248 6.17 2.58 -25.99
C THR A 248 7.24 3.44 -25.33
N ASP A 249 7.38 4.66 -25.83
CA ASP A 249 8.20 5.69 -25.21
C ASP A 249 7.38 6.44 -24.16
N ASN A 250 8.00 6.87 -23.06
CA ASN A 250 7.40 7.71 -22.03
C ASN A 250 6.12 7.13 -21.40
N ARG A 251 6.20 5.91 -20.88
CA ARG A 251 5.10 5.29 -20.10
C ARG A 251 5.31 5.48 -18.60
N MET A 252 4.19 5.54 -17.88
CA MET A 252 4.17 5.79 -16.43
C MET A 252 4.65 4.59 -15.60
N LEU A 253 4.34 3.37 -16.03
CA LEU A 253 4.62 2.16 -15.26
C LEU A 253 5.45 1.18 -16.08
N MET A 254 6.40 0.51 -15.42
CA MET A 254 6.93 -0.79 -15.86
C MET A 254 6.21 -1.89 -15.07
N LYS A 255 5.80 -2.97 -15.75
CA LYS A 255 4.99 -4.05 -15.17
C LYS A 255 5.75 -5.37 -15.22
N LEU A 256 5.80 -6.01 -14.06
CA LEU A 256 6.12 -7.42 -13.89
C LEU A 256 4.80 -8.18 -13.67
N VAL A 257 4.34 -8.88 -14.70
CA VAL A 257 3.00 -9.49 -14.73
C VAL A 257 3.06 -10.95 -14.26
N SER A 258 2.12 -11.33 -13.41
CA SER A 258 1.93 -12.70 -12.90
C SER A 258 0.46 -13.13 -13.01
N THR A 259 0.20 -14.44 -12.97
CA THR A 259 -1.15 -15.02 -12.87
C THR A 259 -1.38 -15.64 -11.49
N LYS A 260 -2.65 -15.98 -11.22
CA LYS A 260 -3.06 -16.82 -10.08
C LYS A 260 -2.31 -18.13 -10.04
N THR A 261 -2.23 -18.81 -11.17
CA THR A 261 -1.60 -20.11 -11.33
C THR A 261 -0.13 -20.08 -10.94
N ILE A 262 0.63 -19.11 -11.46
CA ILE A 262 2.05 -18.91 -11.09
C ILE A 262 2.16 -18.69 -9.58
N GLY A 263 1.32 -17.82 -9.01
CA GLY A 263 1.27 -17.56 -7.57
C GLY A 263 1.02 -18.81 -6.73
N SER A 264 0.12 -19.69 -7.16
CA SER A 264 -0.21 -20.95 -6.48
C SER A 264 0.91 -21.99 -6.58
N VAL A 265 1.56 -22.11 -7.73
CA VAL A 265 2.63 -23.11 -7.95
C VAL A 265 3.93 -22.72 -7.24
N TRP A 266 4.34 -21.46 -7.36
CA TRP A 266 5.65 -21.01 -6.88
C TRP A 266 5.60 -20.36 -5.49
N GLY A 267 4.40 -19.96 -5.05
CA GLY A 267 4.21 -19.18 -3.84
C GLY A 267 4.49 -17.69 -4.07
N THR A 268 3.54 -16.85 -3.66
CA THR A 268 3.59 -15.38 -3.82
C THR A 268 4.85 -14.75 -3.22
N THR A 269 5.27 -15.20 -2.03
CA THR A 269 6.50 -14.75 -1.36
C THR A 269 7.76 -15.13 -2.12
N SER A 270 7.82 -16.36 -2.66
CA SER A 270 8.97 -16.81 -3.44
C SER A 270 9.12 -16.01 -4.72
N ILE A 271 8.00 -15.74 -5.42
CA ILE A 271 7.99 -14.93 -6.63
C ILE A 271 8.57 -13.55 -6.36
N ARG A 272 8.06 -12.87 -5.32
CA ARG A 272 8.53 -11.53 -4.95
C ARG A 272 10.01 -11.51 -4.59
N ASN A 273 10.47 -12.49 -3.81
CA ASN A 273 11.85 -12.51 -3.33
C ASN A 273 12.86 -12.91 -4.39
N ASN A 274 12.48 -13.78 -5.33
CA ASN A 274 13.41 -14.33 -6.32
C ASN A 274 13.31 -13.65 -7.68
N TYR A 275 12.14 -13.15 -8.07
CA TYR A 275 11.87 -12.62 -9.42
C TYR A 275 11.28 -11.21 -9.41
N GLY A 276 10.95 -10.68 -8.23
CA GLY A 276 10.37 -9.35 -8.07
C GLY A 276 11.28 -8.22 -8.54
N LEU A 277 10.67 -7.04 -8.69
CA LEU A 277 11.34 -5.79 -8.97
C LEU A 277 12.13 -5.34 -7.74
N TYR A 278 13.37 -4.94 -7.96
CA TYR A 278 14.21 -4.33 -6.93
C TYR A 278 15.08 -3.22 -7.52
N PHE A 279 15.60 -2.34 -6.67
CA PHE A 279 16.47 -1.24 -7.08
C PHE A 279 17.88 -1.44 -6.52
N ASP A 280 18.87 -1.43 -7.40
CA ASP A 280 20.28 -1.35 -7.02
C ASP A 280 20.68 0.12 -6.90
N ALA A 281 20.86 0.60 -5.67
CA ALA A 281 21.24 1.98 -5.39
C ALA A 281 22.65 2.34 -5.89
N LYS A 282 23.57 1.37 -5.94
CA LYS A 282 24.97 1.61 -6.35
C LYS A 282 25.05 1.92 -7.84
N SER A 283 24.38 1.12 -8.66
CA SER A 283 24.31 1.36 -10.10
C SER A 283 23.18 2.30 -10.50
N ARG A 284 22.28 2.64 -9.56
CA ARG A 284 21.00 3.33 -9.80
C ARG A 284 20.16 2.63 -10.86
N SER A 285 20.00 1.32 -10.71
CA SER A 285 19.30 0.48 -11.69
C SER A 285 18.03 -0.15 -11.11
N LEU A 286 16.95 -0.13 -11.89
CA LEU A 286 15.80 -1.00 -11.67
C LEU A 286 16.11 -2.38 -12.26
N CYS A 287 15.91 -3.44 -11.49
CA CYS A 287 16.27 -4.79 -11.87
C CYS A 287 15.17 -5.81 -11.53
N HIS A 288 15.19 -6.94 -12.24
CA HIS A 288 14.45 -8.15 -11.90
C HIS A 288 15.20 -9.39 -12.43
N LYS A 289 14.87 -10.57 -11.91
CA LYS A 289 15.48 -11.83 -12.38
C LYS A 289 14.53 -12.58 -13.29
N ILE A 290 15.09 -13.35 -14.21
CA ILE A 290 14.38 -14.26 -15.10
C ILE A 290 15.03 -15.65 -15.05
N LEU A 291 14.24 -16.71 -15.16
CA LEU A 291 14.78 -18.06 -15.38
C LEU A 291 15.21 -18.20 -16.84
N LEU A 292 16.43 -18.70 -17.08
CA LEU A 292 16.92 -18.93 -18.44
C LEU A 292 16.19 -20.07 -19.14
N LYS A 293 15.70 -21.06 -18.38
CA LYS A 293 14.93 -22.20 -18.87
C LYS A 293 13.76 -22.47 -17.94
N LYS A 294 12.57 -22.72 -18.51
CA LYS A 294 11.38 -23.13 -17.75
C LYS A 294 11.65 -24.43 -16.98
N GLY A 295 11.43 -24.40 -15.67
CA GLY A 295 11.74 -25.51 -14.75
C GLY A 295 13.22 -25.68 -14.40
N GLY A 296 14.11 -24.77 -14.83
CA GLY A 296 15.51 -24.73 -14.41
C GLY A 296 15.74 -23.91 -13.14
N SER A 297 16.98 -23.89 -12.65
CA SER A 297 17.42 -23.06 -11.52
C SER A 297 18.31 -21.88 -11.92
N GLU A 298 18.79 -21.87 -13.17
CA GLU A 298 19.69 -20.82 -13.66
C GLU A 298 18.90 -19.53 -13.95
N THR A 299 19.39 -18.42 -13.39
CA THR A 299 18.76 -17.11 -13.52
C THR A 299 19.67 -16.10 -14.20
N ARG A 300 19.07 -15.16 -14.91
CA ARG A 300 19.73 -13.94 -15.39
C ARG A 300 19.05 -12.72 -14.80
N THR A 301 19.85 -11.74 -14.41
CA THR A 301 19.33 -10.44 -13.97
C THR A 301 19.20 -9.52 -15.17
N ILE A 302 18.04 -8.89 -15.31
CA ILE A 302 17.77 -7.82 -16.26
C ILE A 302 17.74 -6.52 -15.46
N CYS A 303 18.50 -5.52 -15.88
CA CYS A 303 18.59 -4.22 -15.22
C CYS A 303 18.51 -3.10 -16.24
N ALA A 304 17.95 -1.97 -15.83
CA ALA A 304 18.00 -0.70 -16.56
C ALA A 304 18.53 0.39 -15.64
N VAL A 305 19.59 1.08 -16.09
CA VAL A 305 20.22 2.18 -15.37
C VAL A 305 19.38 3.45 -15.54
N TRP A 306 19.20 4.21 -14.45
CA TRP A 306 18.57 5.52 -14.51
C TRP A 306 19.42 6.51 -15.31
N THR A 307 18.95 6.91 -16.49
CA THR A 307 19.63 7.87 -17.36
C THR A 307 18.61 8.81 -17.99
N ASN A 308 18.91 10.11 -18.06
CA ASN A 308 18.03 11.12 -18.67
C ASN A 308 16.57 11.07 -18.16
N ASN A 309 16.40 10.86 -16.86
CA ASN A 309 15.11 10.68 -16.19
C ASN A 309 14.25 9.51 -16.69
N MET A 310 14.89 8.43 -17.16
CA MET A 310 14.23 7.30 -17.80
C MET A 310 14.91 5.98 -17.43
N PHE A 311 14.11 4.92 -17.33
CA PHE A 311 14.55 3.54 -17.40
C PHE A 311 14.13 2.95 -18.75
N GLU A 312 15.10 2.46 -19.54
CA GLU A 312 14.82 1.69 -20.75
C GLU A 312 14.70 0.21 -20.39
N ILE A 313 13.46 -0.24 -20.15
CA ILE A 313 13.12 -1.57 -19.67
C ILE A 313 11.76 -2.03 -20.20
N ASN A 314 11.71 -3.29 -20.61
CA ASN A 314 10.49 -3.92 -21.09
C ASN A 314 9.60 -4.36 -19.92
N ASP A 315 8.29 -4.40 -20.13
CA ASP A 315 7.43 -5.22 -19.30
C ASP A 315 7.77 -6.69 -19.46
N TYR A 316 7.50 -7.45 -18.41
CA TYR A 316 7.84 -8.86 -18.37
C TYR A 316 6.70 -9.68 -17.78
N TYR A 317 6.38 -10.79 -18.44
CA TYR A 317 5.41 -11.76 -17.93
C TYR A 317 6.15 -12.96 -17.37
N LEU A 318 5.91 -13.25 -16.09
CA LEU A 318 6.57 -14.35 -15.41
C LEU A 318 6.26 -15.71 -16.07
N GLY A 319 5.07 -15.89 -16.63
CA GLY A 319 4.65 -17.16 -17.27
C GLY A 319 5.42 -17.50 -18.56
N ASP A 320 6.16 -16.54 -19.13
CA ASP A 320 7.08 -16.82 -20.24
C ASP A 320 8.19 -17.80 -19.80
N HIS A 321 8.51 -17.88 -18.50
CA HIS A 321 9.59 -18.70 -17.95
C HIS A 321 9.25 -19.49 -16.67
N LEU A 322 8.17 -19.14 -15.95
CA LEU A 322 7.64 -19.90 -14.82
C LEU A 322 6.53 -20.84 -15.29
N GLU A 323 6.26 -21.87 -14.50
CA GLU A 323 5.11 -22.74 -14.73
C GLU A 323 3.80 -22.00 -14.50
N ASP A 324 2.92 -22.07 -15.50
CA ASP A 324 1.65 -21.37 -15.62
C ASP A 324 0.61 -22.31 -16.26
N SER A 325 0.65 -23.57 -15.85
CA SER A 325 -0.31 -24.62 -16.21
C SER A 325 -1.34 -24.71 -15.09
N GLU A 326 -2.62 -24.83 -15.44
CA GLU A 326 -3.66 -25.12 -14.45
C GLU A 326 -3.26 -26.33 -13.61
N ILE A 327 -3.36 -26.19 -12.29
CA ILE A 327 -3.12 -27.31 -11.38
C ILE A 327 -4.32 -28.26 -11.55
N PRO A 328 -4.13 -29.49 -12.02
CA PRO A 328 -5.23 -30.42 -12.18
C PRO A 328 -5.88 -30.65 -10.81
N PHE A 329 -7.21 -30.71 -10.76
CA PHE A 329 -7.89 -31.20 -9.57
C PHE A 329 -7.36 -32.61 -9.26
N PRO A 330 -7.04 -32.92 -7.98
CA PRO A 330 -6.68 -34.28 -7.62
C PRO A 330 -7.82 -35.20 -8.06
N SER A 331 -7.48 -36.29 -8.78
CA SER A 331 -8.44 -37.36 -9.01
C SER A 331 -8.89 -37.86 -7.63
N MET A 332 -10.21 -37.90 -7.42
CA MET A 332 -10.76 -38.64 -6.30
C MET A 332 -10.70 -40.12 -6.68
N ASP A 333 -9.52 -40.70 -6.53
CA ASP A 333 -9.32 -42.15 -6.59
C ASP A 333 -9.49 -42.79 -5.20
#